data_AF-A0A0F6Z890-F1
#
_entry.id   AF-A0A0F6Z890-F1
#
_cell.length_a   1.000
_cell.length_b   1.000
_cell.length_c   1.000
_cell.angle_alpha   90.00
_cell.angle_beta   90.00
_cell.angle_gamma   90.00
#
_symmetry.space_group_name_H-M   'P 1'
#
loop_
_entity.id
_entity.type
_entity.pdbx_description
1 polymer ?
#
loop_
_entity_poly.entity_id
_entity_poly.type
_entity_poly.pdbx_seq_one_letter_code
_entity_poly.pdbx_strand_id
1 'polypeptide(L)'
;MPGASRSIAGCVIDTAGQSKIDGADVSDGNTNRLRVLAPAGAVISEGEAVEIRGLVYYVAHIPFDYSVGRRPVLARHKPKTLFIVERREG
;
A
#
# COMPACT_ATOMS: atom_id res chain seq x y z
N MET A 1 8.05 12.23 18.35
CA MET A 1 6.61 12.35 18.03
C MET A 1 6.25 11.16 17.16
N PRO A 2 5.42 10.20 17.60
CA PRO A 2 4.94 9.16 16.70
C PRO A 2 4.19 9.87 15.56
N GLY A 3 4.64 9.67 14.32
CA GLY A 3 4.05 10.29 13.15
C GLY A 3 2.59 9.89 13.06
N ALA A 4 1.69 10.87 12.90
CA ALA A 4 0.26 10.61 12.82
C ALA A 4 -0.02 9.54 11.76
N SER A 5 -0.57 8.39 12.17
CA SER A 5 -0.98 7.34 11.25
C SER A 5 -2.24 7.76 10.52
N ARG A 6 -2.31 7.48 9.22
CA ARG A 6 -3.47 7.78 8.39
C ARG A 6 -4.21 6.52 8.00
N SER A 7 -5.53 6.51 8.20
CA SER A 7 -6.42 5.42 7.79
C SER A 7 -7.19 5.80 6.55
N ILE A 8 -7.13 4.97 5.51
CA ILE A 8 -7.80 5.18 4.22
C ILE A 8 -8.74 4.02 3.96
N ALA A 9 -10.03 4.32 3.83
CA ALA A 9 -11.06 3.32 3.59
C ALA A 9 -11.09 2.86 2.12
N GLY A 10 -11.57 1.64 1.88
CA GLY A 10 -11.80 1.11 0.53
C GLY A 10 -10.54 0.67 -0.22
N CYS A 11 -9.44 0.42 0.49
CA CYS A 11 -8.21 -0.12 -0.07
C CYS A 11 -8.34 -1.63 -0.35
N VAL A 12 -7.73 -2.08 -1.44
CA VAL A 12 -7.46 -3.51 -1.71
C VAL A 12 -6.02 -3.79 -1.32
N ILE A 13 -5.78 -4.88 -0.60
CA ILE A 13 -4.47 -5.22 -0.03
C ILE A 13 -4.08 -6.61 -0.55
N ASP A 14 -2.91 -6.70 -1.16
CA ASP A 14 -2.26 -7.94 -1.56
C ASP A 14 -0.93 -8.09 -0.81
N THR A 15 -0.43 -9.32 -0.66
CA THR A 15 0.94 -9.57 -0.22
C THR A 15 1.93 -9.18 -1.32
N ALA A 16 3.01 -8.47 -0.98
CA ALA A 16 4.01 -8.00 -1.95
C ALA A 16 5.19 -8.99 -2.15
N GLY A 17 5.03 -10.26 -1.79
CA GLY A 17 6.06 -11.30 -1.89
C GLY A 17 5.67 -12.43 -2.83
N GLN A 18 6.66 -13.05 -3.48
CA GLN A 18 6.47 -14.36 -4.10
C GLN A 18 6.12 -15.37 -3.00
N SER A 19 5.07 -16.17 -3.20
CA SER A 19 4.81 -17.34 -2.37
C SER A 19 5.98 -18.32 -2.54
N LYS A 20 6.93 -18.34 -1.62
CA LYS A 20 7.83 -19.49 -1.47
C LYS A 20 7.00 -20.61 -0.86
N ILE A 21 6.72 -21.64 -1.65
CA ILE A 21 6.10 -22.88 -1.19
C ILE A 21 7.25 -23.84 -0.88
N ASP A 22 7.77 -23.79 0.34
CA ASP A 22 8.55 -24.89 0.90
C ASP A 22 7.54 -25.81 1.61
N GLY A 23 7.51 -27.10 1.25
CA GLY A 23 6.44 -28.06 1.56
C GLY A 23 6.23 -28.46 3.02
N ALA A 24 6.46 -27.56 3.97
CA ALA A 24 5.99 -27.64 5.35
C ALA A 24 4.87 -26.59 5.54
N ASP A 25 3.81 -26.98 6.23
CA ASP A 25 2.62 -26.18 6.58
C ASP A 25 2.86 -24.66 6.46
N VAL A 26 2.35 -24.04 5.39
CA VAL A 26 2.59 -22.62 5.08
C VAL A 26 1.72 -21.78 6.02
N SER A 27 2.22 -21.56 7.22
CA SER A 27 1.64 -20.67 8.22
C SER A 27 2.61 -19.53 8.54
N ASP A 28 3.01 -18.78 7.51
CA ASP A 28 3.18 -17.32 7.57
C ASP A 28 3.58 -16.83 6.17
N GLY A 29 2.60 -16.42 5.37
CA GLY A 29 2.91 -15.63 4.18
C GLY A 29 3.56 -14.34 4.65
N ASN A 30 4.87 -14.18 4.48
CA ASN A 30 5.67 -13.06 4.98
C ASN A 30 4.91 -11.72 4.83
N THR A 31 4.24 -11.29 5.91
CA THR A 31 3.24 -10.20 5.92
C THR A 31 3.92 -8.83 6.13
N ASN A 32 5.26 -8.81 6.11
CA ASN A 32 6.05 -7.61 6.37
C ASN A 32 6.03 -6.63 5.20
N ARG A 33 5.76 -7.08 3.96
CA ARG A 33 5.56 -6.21 2.81
C ARG A 33 4.19 -6.41 2.18
N LEU A 34 3.43 -5.34 2.05
CA LEU A 34 2.10 -5.36 1.45
C LEU A 34 2.04 -4.41 0.26
N ARG A 35 1.27 -4.80 -0.75
CA ARG A 35 0.92 -3.95 -1.88
C ARG A 35 -0.51 -3.45 -1.66
N VAL A 36 -0.67 -2.13 -1.68
CA VAL A 36 -1.94 -1.48 -1.39
C VAL A 36 -2.42 -0.71 -2.61
N LEU A 37 -3.62 -1.03 -3.06
CA LEU A 37 -4.35 -0.27 -4.07
C LEU A 37 -5.39 0.61 -3.37
N ALA A 38 -5.09 1.91 -3.28
CA ALA A 38 -5.97 2.91 -2.69
C ALA A 38 -7.04 3.43 -3.66
N PRO A 39 -8.16 3.96 -3.13
CA PRO A 39 -9.21 4.57 -3.94
C PRO A 39 -8.70 5.76 -4.77
N ALA A 40 -9.52 6.12 -5.75
CA ALA A 40 -9.24 7.21 -6.68
C ALA A 40 -8.94 8.54 -5.94
N GLY A 41 -7.81 9.16 -6.27
CA GLY A 41 -7.42 10.45 -5.69
C GLY A 41 -6.84 10.40 -4.28
N ALA A 42 -6.50 9.21 -3.77
CA ALA A 42 -5.72 9.08 -2.55
C ALA A 42 -4.32 9.69 -2.75
N VAL A 43 -3.96 10.63 -1.87
CA VAL A 43 -2.64 11.27 -1.83
C VAL A 43 -1.80 10.56 -0.78
N ILE A 44 -0.72 9.91 -1.22
CA ILE A 44 0.19 9.09 -0.42
C ILE A 44 1.63 9.56 -0.69
N SER A 45 2.47 9.60 0.33
CA SER A 45 3.91 9.90 0.19
C SER A 45 4.79 8.75 0.70
N GLU A 46 5.98 8.59 0.11
CA GLU A 46 6.98 7.67 0.66
C GLU A 46 7.38 8.10 2.08
N GLY A 47 7.56 7.12 2.97
CA GLY A 47 7.81 7.32 4.40
C GLY A 47 6.57 7.60 5.26
N GLU A 48 5.40 7.81 4.65
CA GLU A 48 4.14 8.03 5.38
C GLU A 48 3.76 6.79 6.21
N ALA A 49 3.30 6.99 7.44
CA ALA A 49 2.79 5.93 8.31
C ALA A 49 1.31 5.67 8.00
N VAL A 50 0.98 4.42 7.68
CA VAL A 50 -0.39 3.99 7.38
C VAL A 50 -0.82 2.88 8.32
N GLU A 51 -2.07 2.93 8.75
CA GLU A 51 -2.65 1.89 9.58
C GLU A 51 -3.40 0.87 8.71
N ILE A 52 -3.03 -0.39 8.84
CA ILE A 52 -3.65 -1.50 8.12
C ILE A 52 -4.06 -2.55 9.15
N ARG A 53 -5.38 -2.73 9.34
CA ARG A 53 -5.95 -3.72 10.27
C ARG A 53 -5.36 -3.61 11.70
N GLY A 54 -5.15 -2.38 12.19
CA GLY A 54 -4.61 -2.11 13.54
C GLY A 54 -3.08 -2.19 13.65
N LEU A 55 -2.36 -2.45 12.56
CA LEU A 55 -0.90 -2.47 12.51
C LEU A 55 -0.37 -1.26 11.74
N VAL A 56 0.71 -0.66 12.24
CA VAL A 56 1.38 0.47 11.58
C VAL A 56 2.41 -0.05 10.57
N TYR A 57 2.25 0.37 9.34
CA TYR A 57 3.19 0.18 8.24
C TYR A 57 3.72 1.53 7.77
N TYR A 58 4.84 1.52 7.05
CA TYR A 58 5.41 2.70 6.41
C TYR A 58 5.43 2.52 4.90
N VAL A 59 5.03 3.54 4.14
CA VAL A 59 5.12 3.52 2.68
C VAL A 59 6.58 3.45 2.30
N ALA A 60 7.02 2.33 1.73
CA ALA A 60 8.41 2.14 1.34
C ALA A 60 8.67 2.63 -0.08
N HIS A 61 7.70 2.41 -0.98
CA HIS A 61 7.88 2.76 -2.38
C HIS A 61 6.54 2.98 -3.11
N ILE A 62 6.47 3.98 -3.99
CA ILE A 62 5.36 4.19 -4.92
C ILE A 62 5.79 3.73 -6.32
N PRO A 63 5.40 2.51 -6.76
CA PRO A 63 5.96 1.88 -7.95
C PRO A 63 5.53 2.54 -9.27
N PHE A 64 4.32 3.11 -9.33
CA PHE A 64 3.82 3.75 -10.53
C PHE A 64 2.66 4.71 -10.22
N ASP A 65 2.80 5.98 -10.64
CA ASP A 65 1.72 6.95 -10.59
C ASP A 65 0.89 6.91 -11.88
N TYR A 66 -0.30 6.33 -11.79
CA TYR A 66 -1.26 6.27 -12.88
C TYR A 66 -1.81 7.65 -13.30
N SER A 67 -1.46 8.73 -12.61
CA SER A 67 -1.84 10.10 -12.95
C SER A 67 -0.95 10.71 -14.03
N VAL A 68 0.32 10.30 -14.10
CA VAL A 68 1.30 10.90 -15.03
C VAL A 68 0.89 10.63 -16.48
N GLY A 69 0.84 11.69 -17.30
CA GLY A 69 0.53 11.60 -18.73
C GLY A 69 -0.95 11.37 -19.07
N ARG A 70 -1.85 11.23 -18.09
CA ARG A 70 -3.30 11.10 -18.35
C ARG A 70 -3.96 12.46 -18.57
N ARG A 71 -4.83 12.52 -19.58
CA ARG A 71 -5.84 13.58 -19.75
C ARG A 71 -7.23 12.95 -19.57
N PRO A 72 -7.83 13.04 -18.37
CA PRO A 72 -9.16 12.46 -18.16
C PRO A 72 -10.20 13.23 -18.97
N VAL A 73 -11.11 12.49 -19.64
CA VAL A 73 -12.24 13.09 -20.39
C VAL A 73 -13.18 13.84 -19.44
N LEU A 74 -13.35 13.34 -18.21
CA LEU A 74 -14.11 13.98 -17.16
C LEU A 74 -13.16 14.45 -16.06
N ALA A 75 -13.13 15.76 -15.77
CA ALA A 75 -12.22 16.35 -14.77
C ALA A 75 -12.32 15.73 -13.37
N ARG A 76 -13.48 15.16 -13.01
CA ARG A 76 -13.69 14.44 -11.74
C ARG A 76 -13.01 13.07 -11.66
N HIS A 77 -12.62 12.50 -12.80
CA HIS A 77 -12.04 11.16 -12.83
C HIS A 77 -10.59 11.19 -12.33
N LYS A 78 -10.38 10.68 -11.12
CA LYS A 78 -9.05 10.50 -10.53
C LYS A 78 -8.58 9.05 -10.68
N PRO A 79 -7.31 8.79 -10.98
CA PRO A 79 -6.78 7.43 -11.00
C PRO A 79 -6.65 6.88 -9.58
N LYS A 80 -6.62 5.55 -9.47
CA LYS A 80 -6.26 4.84 -8.24
C LYS A 80 -4.75 4.91 -8.02
N THR A 81 -4.33 4.82 -6.77
CA THR A 81 -2.91 4.90 -6.37
C THR A 81 -2.46 3.53 -5.88
N LEU A 82 -1.35 3.02 -6.42
CA LEU A 82 -0.71 1.78 -5.98
C LEU A 82 0.56 2.14 -5.20
N PHE A 83 0.75 1.55 -4.02
CA PHE A 83 1.96 1.74 -3.23
C PHE A 83 2.33 0.48 -2.46
N ILE A 84 3.60 0.36 -2.10
CA ILE A 84 4.15 -0.73 -1.31
C ILE A 84 4.44 -0.20 0.08
N VAL A 85 4.00 -0.96 1.08
CA VAL A 85 4.23 -0.65 2.48
C VAL A 85 5.03 -1.75 3.14
N GLU A 86 5.83 -1.35 4.13
CA GLU A 86 6.67 -2.25 4.88
C GLU A 86 6.49 -2.03 6.37
N ARG A 87 6.40 -3.13 7.11
CA ARG A 87 6.45 -3.11 8.56
C ARG A 87 7.91 -3.00 8.96
N ARG A 88 8.26 -1.95 9.70
CA ARG A 88 9.54 -1.89 10.41
C ARG A 88 9.35 -2.67 11.71
N GLU A 89 9.84 -3.89 11.77
CA GLU A 89 10.03 -4.54 13.06
C GLU A 89 11.04 -3.71 13.85
N GLY A 90 10.62 -3.27 15.04
CA GLY A 90 11.54 -2.83 16.08
C GLY A 90 11.94 -4.03 16.92
#